data_AF-I4VSY0-F1
#
_entry.id   AF-I4VSY0-F1
#
_cell.length_a   1.000
_cell.length_b   1.000
_cell.length_c   1.000
_cell.angle_alpha   90.00
_cell.angle_beta   90.00
_cell.angle_gamma   90.00
#
_symmetry.space_group_name_H-M   'P 1'
#
loop_
_entity.id
_entity.type
_entity.pdbx_description
1 polymer ?
#
loop_
_entity_poly.entity_id
_entity_poly.type
_entity_poly.pdbx_seq_one_letter_code
_entity_poly.pdbx_strand_id
1 'polypeptide(L)'
;MQIISSISASKQLLSCVSAKISRIPAIPRVGPALLPGSVATIVKRRAALAGLEGDFGAHSLRSGFVTEAGRQGVPLPAVMAMTEHRSVTSVIGYFQAGAAEDNPAARLLK
;
A
#
# COMPACT_ATOMS: atom_id res chain seq x y z
N MET A 1 16.33 -21.02 25.30
CA MET A 1 16.89 -19.68 25.01
C MET A 1 17.17 -19.53 23.51
N GLN A 2 16.16 -19.65 22.64
CA GLN A 2 16.33 -19.60 21.17
C GLN A 2 15.52 -18.49 20.46
N ILE A 3 14.71 -17.72 21.20
CA ILE A 3 13.81 -16.71 20.62
C ILE A 3 14.55 -15.42 20.25
N ILE A 4 15.66 -15.11 20.92
CA ILE A 4 16.41 -13.85 20.73
C ILE A 4 17.29 -13.88 19.46
N SER A 5 17.66 -15.07 18.96
CA SER A 5 18.50 -15.22 17.76
C SER A 5 17.73 -14.95 16.46
N SER A 6 16.43 -15.28 16.42
CA SER A 6 15.56 -15.12 15.24
C SER A 6 15.25 -13.64 14.91
N ILE A 7 15.21 -12.78 15.94
CA ILE A 7 14.99 -11.33 15.77
C ILE A 7 16.22 -10.64 15.15
N SER A 8 17.43 -11.14 15.42
CA SER A 8 18.68 -10.62 14.84
C SER A 8 18.75 -10.85 13.33
N ALA A 9 18.33 -12.05 12.87
CA ALA A 9 18.28 -12.38 11.44
C ALA A 9 17.29 -11.51 10.66
N SER A 10 16.15 -11.16 11.26
CA SER A 10 15.16 -10.27 10.64
C SER A 10 15.63 -8.81 10.55
N LYS A 11 16.42 -8.32 11.52
CA LYS A 11 17.04 -6.99 11.44
C LYS A 11 18.14 -6.93 10.36
N GLN A 12 18.89 -8.00 10.17
CA GLN A 12 19.91 -8.10 9.13
C GLN A 12 19.29 -8.07 7.71
N LEU A 13 18.17 -8.76 7.51
CA LEU A 13 17.44 -8.73 6.23
C LEU A 13 16.87 -7.35 5.90
N LEU A 14 16.33 -6.61 6.88
CA LEU A 14 15.85 -5.25 6.67
C LEU A 14 17.00 -4.27 6.34
N SER A 15 18.19 -4.44 6.94
CA SER A 15 19.36 -3.61 6.60
C SER A 15 19.89 -3.90 5.20
N CYS A 16 19.85 -5.16 4.75
CA CYS A 16 20.20 -5.55 3.39
C CYS A 16 19.23 -4.98 2.33
N VAL A 17 17.93 -4.86 2.63
CA VAL A 17 16.95 -4.26 1.70
C VAL A 17 17.15 -2.74 1.60
N SER A 18 17.32 -2.04 2.72
CA SER A 18 17.67 -0.61 2.70
C SER A 18 18.99 -0.34 1.96
N ALA A 19 19.99 -1.21 2.11
CA ALA A 19 21.26 -1.12 1.40
C ALA A 19 21.18 -1.48 -0.09
N LYS A 20 20.07 -2.09 -0.54
CA LYS A 20 19.84 -2.45 -1.96
C LYS A 20 19.13 -1.32 -2.70
N ILE A 21 18.25 -0.58 -2.03
CA ILE A 21 17.62 0.65 -2.56
C ILE A 21 18.66 1.74 -2.84
N SER A 22 19.71 1.85 -2.02
CA SER A 22 20.82 2.80 -2.25
C SER A 22 21.75 2.44 -3.41
N ARG A 23 21.62 1.26 -4.02
CA ARG A 23 22.40 0.83 -5.21
C ARG A 23 21.65 0.95 -6.53
N ILE A 24 20.42 1.46 -6.53
CA ILE A 24 19.72 1.78 -7.77
C ILE A 24 20.37 3.06 -8.33
N PRO A 25 20.91 3.04 -9.56
CA PRO A 25 21.48 4.24 -10.16
C PRO A 25 20.42 5.33 -10.18
N ALA A 26 20.78 6.52 -9.70
CA ALA A 26 19.85 7.64 -9.63
C ALA A 26 19.30 7.92 -11.03
N ILE A 27 17.98 7.79 -11.17
CA ILE A 27 17.28 8.14 -12.42
C ILE A 27 17.55 9.63 -12.66
N PRO A 28 17.94 10.04 -13.88
CA PRO A 28 18.15 11.45 -14.18
C PRO A 28 16.87 12.23 -13.88
N ARG A 29 17.01 13.33 -13.14
CA ARG A 29 15.85 14.15 -12.74
C ARG A 29 15.20 14.74 -13.99
N VAL A 30 13.95 14.40 -14.22
CA VAL A 30 13.13 14.99 -15.28
C VAL A 30 12.51 16.28 -14.72
N GLY A 31 13.28 17.37 -14.75
CA GLY A 31 12.82 18.69 -14.32
C GLY A 31 12.79 18.92 -12.79
N PRO A 32 12.22 20.07 -12.36
CA PRO A 32 12.09 20.42 -10.94
C PRO A 32 11.06 19.55 -10.22
N ALA A 33 11.04 19.62 -8.88
CA ALA A 33 10.01 18.96 -8.08
C ALA A 33 8.60 19.41 -8.48
N LEU A 34 7.63 18.52 -8.34
CA LEU A 34 6.23 18.85 -8.55
C LEU A 34 5.74 19.88 -7.54
N LEU A 35 4.80 20.72 -7.96
CA LEU A 35 4.12 21.64 -7.05
C LEU A 35 3.32 20.82 -6.02
N PRO A 36 3.18 21.33 -4.78
CA PRO A 36 2.27 20.74 -3.81
C PRO A 36 0.87 20.57 -4.41
N GLY A 37 0.30 19.38 -4.27
CA GLY A 37 -1.05 19.08 -4.78
C GLY A 37 -1.13 18.71 -6.27
N SER A 38 -0.04 18.79 -7.06
CA SER A 38 -0.09 18.36 -8.48
C SER A 38 -0.60 16.94 -8.65
N VAL A 39 -0.21 16.02 -7.76
CA VAL A 39 -0.70 14.63 -7.76
C VAL A 39 -2.21 14.60 -7.53
N ALA A 40 -2.73 15.36 -6.56
CA ALA A 40 -4.17 15.41 -6.29
C ALA A 40 -4.94 15.94 -7.50
N THR A 41 -4.46 17.01 -8.14
CA THR A 41 -5.07 17.55 -9.36
C THR A 41 -5.11 16.53 -10.49
N ILE A 42 -4.01 15.80 -10.72
CA ILE A 42 -3.96 14.73 -11.73
C ILE A 42 -5.00 13.66 -11.42
N VAL A 43 -5.04 13.18 -10.17
CA VAL A 43 -5.96 12.12 -9.75
C VAL A 43 -7.41 12.55 -9.91
N LYS A 44 -7.79 13.74 -9.44
CA LYS A 44 -9.16 14.28 -9.60
C LYS A 44 -9.57 14.36 -11.06
N ARG A 45 -8.68 14.86 -11.92
CA ARG A 45 -8.95 14.92 -13.37
C ARG A 45 -9.16 13.53 -13.96
N ARG A 46 -8.35 12.54 -13.58
CA ARG A 46 -8.49 11.16 -14.08
C ARG A 46 -9.76 10.49 -13.55
N ALA A 47 -10.12 10.72 -12.29
CA ALA A 47 -11.36 10.23 -11.70
C ALA A 47 -12.60 10.79 -12.42
N ALA A 48 -12.61 12.10 -12.72
CA ALA A 48 -13.67 12.73 -13.49
C ALA A 48 -13.80 12.14 -14.91
N LEU A 49 -12.68 11.90 -15.59
CA LEU A 49 -12.68 11.24 -16.91
C LEU A 49 -13.19 9.80 -16.88
N ALA A 50 -13.02 9.12 -15.75
CA ALA A 50 -13.52 7.77 -15.51
C ALA A 50 -14.99 7.74 -15.03
N GLY A 51 -15.64 8.91 -14.88
CA GLY A 51 -17.02 9.00 -14.38
C GLY A 51 -17.16 8.65 -12.90
N LEU A 52 -16.08 8.75 -12.11
CA LEU A 52 -16.11 8.44 -10.69
C LEU A 52 -16.53 9.67 -9.87
N GLU A 53 -17.51 9.50 -8.99
CA GLU A 53 -17.94 10.52 -8.04
C GLU A 53 -17.20 10.39 -6.70
N GLY A 54 -16.79 11.52 -6.12
CA GLY A 54 -16.10 11.56 -4.82
C GLY A 54 -14.86 12.45 -4.78
N ASP A 55 -14.24 12.56 -3.60
CA ASP A 55 -12.98 13.29 -3.40
C ASP A 55 -11.78 12.35 -3.52
N PHE A 56 -11.14 12.37 -4.69
CA PHE A 56 -9.98 11.53 -4.98
C PHE A 56 -8.66 12.28 -4.84
N GLY A 57 -7.66 11.60 -4.30
CA GLY A 57 -6.29 12.09 -4.16
C GLY A 57 -5.29 10.96 -3.90
N ALA A 58 -4.04 11.30 -3.62
CA ALA A 58 -2.96 10.33 -3.42
C ALA A 58 -3.28 9.30 -2.32
N HIS A 59 -3.86 9.74 -1.19
CA HIS A 59 -4.24 8.86 -0.09
C HIS A 59 -5.35 7.89 -0.49
N SER A 60 -6.36 8.34 -1.24
CA SER A 60 -7.45 7.47 -1.73
C SER A 60 -6.93 6.37 -2.66
N LEU A 61 -5.89 6.64 -3.46
CA LEU A 61 -5.25 5.63 -4.29
C LEU A 61 -4.53 4.58 -3.46
N ARG A 62 -3.82 4.99 -2.40
CA ARG A 62 -3.12 4.06 -1.52
C ARG A 62 -4.11 3.18 -0.76
N SER A 63 -5.19 3.74 -0.22
CA SER A 63 -6.22 2.94 0.46
C SER A 63 -6.96 2.03 -0.52
N GLY A 64 -7.29 2.52 -1.72
CA GLY A 64 -7.92 1.74 -2.77
C GLY A 64 -7.06 0.55 -3.21
N PHE A 65 -5.75 0.73 -3.33
CA PHE A 65 -4.82 -0.37 -3.58
C PHE A 65 -4.87 -1.44 -2.48
N VAL A 66 -4.89 -1.04 -1.20
CA VAL A 66 -4.97 -1.99 -0.08
C VAL A 66 -6.30 -2.75 -0.09
N THR A 67 -7.41 -2.06 -0.39
CA THR A 67 -8.73 -2.68 -0.52
C THR A 67 -8.76 -3.67 -1.68
N GLU A 68 -8.26 -3.31 -2.85
CA GLU A 68 -8.20 -4.22 -4.00
C GLU A 68 -7.28 -5.42 -3.75
N ALA A 69 -6.16 -5.22 -3.05
CA ALA A 69 -5.29 -6.32 -2.67
C ALA A 69 -5.97 -7.30 -1.70
N GLY A 70 -6.78 -6.78 -0.77
CA GLY A 70 -7.64 -7.60 0.10
C GLY A 70 -8.68 -8.39 -0.69
N ARG A 71 -9.33 -7.75 -1.66
CA ARG A 71 -10.30 -8.39 -2.57
C ARG A 71 -9.66 -9.49 -3.42
N GLN A 72 -8.42 -9.31 -3.84
CA GLN A 72 -7.67 -10.32 -4.60
C GLN A 72 -7.05 -11.42 -3.72
N GLY A 73 -7.25 -11.37 -2.39
CA GLY A 73 -6.68 -12.35 -1.46
C GLY A 73 -5.15 -12.29 -1.35
N VAL A 74 -4.53 -11.16 -1.70
CA VAL A 74 -3.08 -10.99 -1.57
C VAL A 74 -2.70 -11.02 -0.08
N PRO A 75 -1.66 -11.77 0.33
CA PRO A 75 -1.27 -11.83 1.74
C PRO A 75 -0.93 -10.45 2.31
N LEU A 76 -1.53 -10.10 3.46
CA LEU A 76 -1.35 -8.80 4.11
C LEU A 76 0.14 -8.40 4.30
N PRO A 77 1.07 -9.28 4.69
CA PRO A 77 2.49 -8.91 4.79
C PRO A 77 3.10 -8.43 3.47
N ALA A 78 2.68 -9.00 2.34
CA ALA A 78 3.14 -8.58 1.01
C ALA A 78 2.55 -7.21 0.64
N VAL A 79 1.26 -6.98 0.95
CA VAL A 79 0.61 -5.68 0.76
C VAL A 79 1.31 -4.60 1.60
N MET A 80 1.65 -4.90 2.86
CA MET A 80 2.36 -3.98 3.76
C MET A 80 3.78 -3.68 3.27
N ALA A 81 4.50 -4.66 2.73
CA ALA A 81 5.82 -4.45 2.15
C ALA A 81 5.76 -3.54 0.91
N MET A 82 4.80 -3.80 0.01
CA MET A 82 4.61 -2.99 -1.20
C MET A 82 4.16 -1.55 -0.93
N THR A 83 3.37 -1.37 0.13
CA THR A 83 2.86 -0.06 0.53
C THR A 83 3.68 0.59 1.63
N GLU A 84 4.78 -0.01 2.08
CA GLU A 84 5.66 0.49 3.15
C GLU A 84 4.94 0.79 4.49
N HIS A 85 3.82 0.12 4.76
CA HIS A 85 3.14 0.25 6.05
C HIS A 85 3.88 -0.54 7.12
N ARG A 86 4.25 0.14 8.22
CA ARG A 86 4.88 -0.51 9.38
C ARG A 86 3.86 -0.98 10.42
N SER A 87 2.65 -0.41 10.41
CA SER A 87 1.59 -0.74 11.36
C SER A 87 0.48 -1.51 10.66
N VAL A 88 0.12 -2.67 11.21
CA VAL A 88 -1.04 -3.47 10.78
C VAL A 88 -2.34 -2.71 11.01
N THR A 89 -2.47 -2.01 12.14
CA THR A 89 -3.70 -1.31 12.51
C THR A 89 -4.09 -0.22 11.52
N SER A 90 -3.11 0.38 10.84
CA SER A 90 -3.36 1.43 9.83
C SER A 90 -3.92 0.89 8.52
N VAL A 91 -3.75 -0.40 8.22
CA VAL A 91 -4.14 -1.00 6.92
C VAL A 91 -5.26 -2.03 7.03
N ILE A 92 -5.45 -2.60 8.22
CA ILE A 92 -6.33 -3.77 8.41
C ILE A 92 -7.78 -3.50 8.02
N GLY A 93 -8.30 -2.30 8.29
CA GLY A 93 -9.67 -1.92 7.94
C GLY A 93 -9.91 -1.95 6.43
N TYR A 94 -9.01 -1.34 5.65
CA TYR A 94 -9.10 -1.34 4.18
C TYR A 94 -8.95 -2.74 3.60
N PHE A 95 -8.05 -3.55 4.16
CA PHE A 95 -7.80 -4.92 3.73
C PHE A 95 -9.01 -5.82 3.98
N GLN A 96 -9.58 -5.75 5.19
CA GLN A 96 -10.78 -6.52 5.55
C GLN A 96 -12.01 -6.10 4.75
N ALA A 97 -12.17 -4.79 4.48
CA ALA A 97 -13.26 -4.31 3.64
C ALA A 97 -13.21 -4.93 2.23
N GLY A 98 -12.01 -5.05 1.64
CA GLY A 98 -11.85 -5.74 0.35
C GLY A 98 -12.09 -7.25 0.42
N ALA A 99 -11.58 -7.91 1.47
CA ALA A 99 -11.74 -9.35 1.66
C ALA A 99 -13.16 -9.78 2.05
N ALA A 100 -14.01 -8.84 2.50
CA ALA A 100 -15.38 -9.13 2.93
C ALA A 100 -16.28 -9.62 1.80
N GLU A 101 -16.08 -9.15 0.57
CA GLU A 101 -16.88 -9.53 -0.61
C GLU A 101 -16.82 -11.03 -0.91
N ASP A 102 -15.64 -11.63 -0.75
CA ASP A 102 -15.41 -13.06 -0.99
C ASP A 102 -15.56 -13.92 0.27
N ASN A 103 -15.89 -13.32 1.42
CA ASN A 103 -16.02 -14.03 2.68
C ASN A 103 -17.37 -14.79 2.73
N PRO A 104 -17.37 -16.14 2.87
CA PRO A 104 -18.60 -16.91 3.03
C PRO A 104 -19.48 -16.43 4.20
N ALA A 105 -18.88 -15.88 5.26
CA ALA A 105 -19.59 -15.32 6.40
C ALA A 105 -20.37 -14.03 6.05
N ALA A 106 -19.93 -13.26 5.05
CA ALA A 106 -20.67 -12.08 4.59
C ALA A 106 -22.03 -12.45 3.96
N ARG A 107 -22.21 -13.71 3.55
CA ARG A 107 -23.50 -14.24 3.06
C ARG A 107 -24.45 -14.70 4.18
N LEU A 108 -24.00 -14.73 5.44
CA LEU A 108 -24.82 -15.19 6.57
C LEU A 108 -25.76 -14.10 7.12
N LEU A 109 -25.57 -12.84 6.74
CA LEU A 109 -26.37 -11.70 7.17
C LEU A 109 -27.34 -11.20 6.08
N LYS A 110 -27.66 -12.05 5.11
CA LYS A 110 -28.71 -11.79 4.11
C LYS A 110 -30.05 -12.36 4.58
#